data_AF-A0A4U6TFY1-F1
#
_entry.id   AF-A0A4U6TFY1-F1
#
_cell.length_a   1.000
_cell.length_b   1.000
_cell.length_c   1.000
_cell.angle_alpha   90.00
_cell.angle_beta   90.00
_cell.angle_gamma   90.00
#
_symmetry.space_group_name_H-M   'P 1'
#
loop_
_entity.id
_entity.type
_entity.pdbx_description
1 polymer ?
#
loop_
_entity_poly.entity_id
_entity_poly.type
_entity_poly.pdbx_seq_one_letter_code
_entity_poly.pdbx_strand_id
1 'polypeptide(L)'
;MRGKIAPLLVVLLFLPIHHVIGSCTTAQKDAILEHCEEYIKLPYYPVIIPSYIGVCCDKVRDVPGRDMECIVSLLTHAEKARHSEKKIKGLRPFCPYHSPPPPRRQSR
;
A
#
# COMPACT_ATOMS: atom_id res chain seq x y z
N MET A 1 5.25 12.61 -58.68
CA MET A 1 5.96 12.10 -57.47
C MET A 1 4.89 11.73 -56.45
N ARG A 2 4.77 10.43 -56.10
CA ARG A 2 3.76 9.90 -55.16
C ARG A 2 4.20 10.20 -53.72
N GLY A 3 3.57 11.18 -53.07
CA GLY A 3 3.71 11.39 -51.63
C GLY A 3 2.75 10.47 -50.88
N LYS A 4 3.28 9.47 -50.15
CA LYS A 4 2.51 8.67 -49.19
C LYS A 4 2.44 9.46 -47.88
N ILE A 5 1.27 10.00 -47.56
CA ILE A 5 1.03 10.56 -46.22
C ILE A 5 0.69 9.38 -45.32
N ALA A 6 1.62 9.02 -44.44
CA ALA A 6 1.38 8.03 -43.38
C ALA A 6 0.66 8.74 -42.21
N PRO A 7 -0.56 8.34 -41.82
CA PRO A 7 -1.21 8.93 -40.66
C PRO A 7 -0.72 8.20 -39.41
N LEU A 8 0.40 8.65 -38.85
CA LEU A 8 0.98 8.10 -37.62
C LEU A 8 0.54 8.94 -36.42
N LEU A 9 -0.77 9.04 -36.16
CA LEU A 9 -1.30 9.88 -35.07
C LEU A 9 -2.66 9.40 -34.52
N VAL A 10 -2.85 8.09 -34.33
CA VAL A 10 -4.07 7.55 -33.70
C VAL A 10 -3.74 6.50 -32.62
N VAL A 11 -2.72 6.75 -31.79
CA VAL A 11 -2.38 5.88 -30.65
C VAL A 11 -2.10 6.71 -29.38
N LEU A 12 -2.93 7.70 -29.10
CA LEU A 12 -2.87 8.46 -27.84
C LEU A 12 -4.20 8.48 -27.06
N LEU A 13 -5.25 7.82 -27.58
CA LEU A 13 -6.58 7.82 -26.94
C LEU A 13 -6.86 6.59 -26.06
N PHE A 14 -5.90 5.66 -25.95
CA PHE A 14 -6.01 4.47 -25.09
C PHE A 14 -5.04 4.49 -23.91
N LEU A 15 -4.48 5.65 -23.55
CA LEU A 15 -3.80 5.75 -22.26
C LEU A 15 -4.89 5.83 -21.19
N PRO A 16 -5.09 4.78 -20.36
CA PRO A 16 -5.97 4.90 -19.22
C PRO A 16 -5.49 6.09 -18.40
N ILE A 17 -6.37 7.09 -18.26
CA ILE A 17 -6.22 8.17 -17.31
C ILE A 17 -6.29 7.47 -15.95
N HIS A 18 -5.14 6.96 -15.49
CA HIS A 18 -4.97 6.51 -14.13
C HIS A 18 -5.09 7.77 -13.30
N HIS A 19 -6.30 7.98 -12.79
CA HIS A 19 -6.55 8.95 -11.75
C HIS A 19 -5.45 8.75 -10.72
N VAL A 20 -4.65 9.79 -10.45
CA VAL A 20 -3.52 9.77 -9.50
C VAL A 20 -4.06 9.78 -8.06
N ILE A 21 -5.00 8.88 -7.80
CA ILE A 21 -5.36 8.36 -6.49
C ILE A 21 -4.77 6.96 -6.55
N GLY A 22 -3.49 6.84 -6.16
CA GLY A 22 -2.72 5.61 -6.36
C GLY A 22 -3.46 4.42 -5.78
N SER A 23 -4.06 3.61 -6.65
CA SER A 23 -4.68 2.35 -6.24
C SER A 23 -3.60 1.40 -5.74
N CYS A 24 -3.87 0.69 -4.65
CA CYS A 24 -2.99 -0.36 -4.17
C CYS A 24 -2.85 -1.46 -5.22
N THR A 25 -1.71 -2.14 -5.20
CA THR A 25 -1.44 -3.26 -6.10
C THR A 25 -1.63 -4.59 -5.37
N THR A 26 -1.84 -5.67 -6.13
CA THR A 26 -1.85 -7.03 -5.58
C THR A 26 -0.54 -7.34 -4.85
N ALA A 27 0.60 -6.88 -5.38
CA ALA A 27 1.90 -7.06 -4.75
C ALA A 27 1.99 -6.37 -3.38
N GLN A 28 1.39 -5.18 -3.21
CA GLN A 28 1.29 -4.52 -1.91
C GLN A 28 0.40 -5.30 -0.94
N LYS A 29 -0.75 -5.80 -1.41
CA LYS A 29 -1.62 -6.67 -0.61
C LYS A 29 -0.88 -7.93 -0.17
N ASP A 30 -0.21 -8.63 -1.07
CA ASP A 30 0.57 -9.84 -0.75
C ASP A 30 1.67 -9.55 0.27
N ALA A 31 2.42 -8.46 0.10
CA ALA A 31 3.46 -8.06 1.04
C ALA A 31 2.93 -7.71 2.44
N ILE A 32 1.74 -7.10 2.53
CA ILE A 32 1.07 -6.88 3.82
C ILE A 32 0.66 -8.21 4.45
N LEU A 33 0.07 -9.12 3.68
CA LEU A 33 -0.37 -10.41 4.19
C LEU A 33 0.79 -11.25 4.72
N GLU A 34 1.92 -11.24 4.02
CA GLU A 34 3.13 -11.97 4.41
C GLU A 34 3.82 -11.32 5.61
N HIS A 35 4.16 -10.03 5.54
CA HIS A 35 5.05 -9.42 6.53
C HIS A 35 4.34 -8.92 7.79
N CYS A 36 3.02 -8.73 7.74
CA CYS A 36 2.22 -8.32 8.89
C CYS A 36 1.38 -9.47 9.48
N GLU A 37 1.58 -10.71 9.01
CA GLU A 37 0.77 -11.89 9.34
C GLU A 37 0.50 -12.03 10.85
N GLU A 38 1.55 -11.92 11.67
CA GLU A 38 1.46 -12.07 13.14
C GLU A 38 0.46 -11.11 13.80
N TYR A 39 0.29 -9.91 13.25
CA TYR A 39 -0.70 -8.96 13.76
C TYR A 39 -2.09 -9.26 13.21
N ILE A 40 -2.20 -9.52 11.91
CA ILE A 40 -3.48 -9.55 11.18
C ILE A 40 -4.17 -10.92 11.18
N LYS A 41 -3.47 -12.01 11.51
CA LYS A 41 -4.01 -13.37 11.49
C LYS A 41 -5.17 -13.58 12.47
N LEU A 42 -5.97 -14.58 12.14
CA LEU A 42 -6.95 -15.22 13.01
C LEU A 42 -6.35 -16.52 13.60
N PRO A 43 -6.74 -16.93 14.83
CA PRO A 43 -7.66 -16.27 15.75
C PRO A 43 -7.06 -14.97 16.33
N TYR A 44 -7.89 -14.18 17.00
CA TYR A 44 -7.52 -12.81 17.40
C TYR A 44 -6.35 -12.73 18.40
N TYR A 45 -6.01 -13.82 19.11
CA TYR A 45 -5.02 -13.84 20.19
C TYR A 45 -3.91 -14.89 20.00
N PRO A 46 -2.69 -14.64 20.50
CA PRO A 46 -2.24 -13.37 21.08
C PRO A 46 -2.09 -12.27 20.01
N VAL A 47 -2.32 -11.01 20.39
CA VAL A 47 -2.11 -9.87 19.47
C VAL A 47 -0.66 -9.43 19.55
N ILE A 48 0.09 -9.62 18.47
CA ILE A 48 1.47 -9.15 18.35
C ILE A 48 1.48 -7.85 17.55
N ILE A 49 1.76 -6.74 18.22
CA ILE A 49 1.79 -5.41 17.61
C ILE A 49 3.08 -5.27 16.79
N PRO A 50 3.02 -4.80 15.52
CA PRO A 50 4.21 -4.63 14.71
C PRO A 50 5.13 -3.55 15.27
N SER A 51 6.45 -3.76 15.14
CA SER A 51 7.45 -2.73 15.44
C SER A 51 7.36 -1.59 14.41
N TYR A 52 7.45 -0.35 14.89
CA TYR A 52 7.36 0.84 14.03
C TYR A 52 8.47 0.92 12.95
N ILE A 53 9.65 0.35 13.23
CA ILE A 53 10.78 0.20 12.29
C ILE A 53 10.85 -1.19 11.65
N GLY A 54 9.88 -2.06 11.93
CA GLY A 54 9.87 -3.41 11.39
C GLY A 54 9.40 -3.46 9.94
N VAL A 55 9.73 -4.58 9.28
CA VAL A 55 9.39 -4.83 7.86
C VAL A 55 7.90 -4.68 7.59
N CYS A 56 7.02 -5.11 8.51
CA CYS A 56 5.58 -4.88 8.38
C CYS A 56 5.25 -3.39 8.17
N CYS A 57 5.81 -2.50 9.01
CA CYS A 57 5.55 -1.07 8.87
C CYS A 57 6.23 -0.45 7.64
N ASP A 58 7.34 -1.03 7.16
CA ASP A 58 7.91 -0.65 5.86
C ASP A 58 6.91 -0.93 4.74
N LYS A 59 6.29 -2.11 4.72
CA LYS A 59 5.28 -2.47 3.70
C LYS A 59 4.01 -1.64 3.81
N VAL A 60 3.58 -1.30 5.03
CA VAL A 60 2.47 -0.35 5.22
C VAL A 60 2.81 1.01 4.60
N ARG A 61 4.05 1.50 4.78
CA ARG A 61 4.51 2.78 4.23
C ARG A 61 4.65 2.76 2.70
N ASP A 62 4.87 1.59 2.10
CA ASP A 62 4.88 1.40 0.64
C ASP A 62 3.49 1.51 0.00
N VAL A 63 2.41 1.38 0.78
CA VAL A 63 1.03 1.58 0.28
C VAL A 63 0.73 3.07 0.08
N PRO A 64 0.18 3.50 -1.07
CA PRO A 64 -0.15 4.90 -1.32
C PRO A 64 -1.05 5.48 -0.23
N GLY A 65 -0.61 6.56 0.42
CA GLY A 65 -1.32 7.19 1.53
C GLY A 65 -1.52 6.31 2.77
N ARG A 66 -0.92 5.12 2.81
CA ARG A 66 -1.24 4.04 3.76
C ARG A 66 -2.74 3.73 3.81
N ASP A 67 -3.38 3.73 2.65
CA ASP A 67 -4.79 3.36 2.51
C ASP A 67 -4.93 1.84 2.70
N MET A 68 -5.21 1.42 3.93
CA MET A 68 -5.38 0.01 4.27
C MET A 68 -6.75 -0.53 3.86
N GLU A 69 -7.74 0.34 3.65
CA GLU A 69 -9.06 0.01 3.13
C GLU A 69 -8.94 -0.49 1.69
N CYS A 70 -8.08 0.16 0.91
CA CYS A 70 -7.72 -0.28 -0.43
C CYS A 70 -7.04 -1.67 -0.44
N ILE A 71 -6.20 -1.99 0.56
CA ILE A 71 -5.66 -3.36 0.72
C ILE A 71 -6.77 -4.36 1.02
N VAL A 72 -7.71 -4.03 1.92
CA VAL A 72 -8.87 -4.87 2.23
C VAL A 72 -9.74 -5.13 1.00
N SER A 73 -9.87 -4.16 0.10
CA SER A 73 -10.64 -4.30 -1.14
C SER A 73 -10.06 -5.33 -2.12
N LEU A 74 -8.75 -5.62 -2.03
CA LEU A 74 -8.05 -6.58 -2.88
C LEU A 74 -8.03 -8.01 -2.32
N LEU A 75 -8.54 -8.23 -1.10
CA LEU A 75 -8.54 -9.55 -0.48
C LEU A 75 -9.53 -10.49 -1.16
N THR A 76 -9.07 -11.69 -1.47
CA THR A 76 -9.90 -12.82 -1.86
C THR A 76 -10.72 -13.34 -0.68
N HIS A 77 -11.77 -14.11 -0.98
CA HIS A 77 -12.58 -14.76 0.05
C HIS A 77 -11.76 -15.68 0.98
N ALA A 78 -10.78 -16.39 0.42
CA ALA A 78 -9.91 -17.28 1.18
C ALA A 78 -8.98 -16.49 2.14
N GLU A 79 -8.48 -15.33 1.71
CA GLU A 79 -7.64 -14.47 2.56
C GLU A 79 -8.46 -13.82 3.67
N LYS A 80 -9.70 -13.41 3.40
CA LYS A 80 -10.63 -12.89 4.42
C LYS A 80 -10.99 -13.92 5.49
N ALA A 81 -10.94 -15.21 5.16
CA ALA A 81 -11.14 -16.28 6.13
C ALA A 81 -9.95 -16.49 7.08
N ARG A 82 -8.75 -16.03 6.70
CA ARG A 82 -7.50 -16.21 7.47
C ARG A 82 -7.04 -14.94 8.18
N HIS A 83 -7.40 -13.78 7.66
CA HIS A 83 -6.94 -12.49 8.15
C HIS A 83 -8.10 -11.60 8.56
N SER A 84 -7.92 -10.84 9.64
CA SER A 84 -8.91 -9.89 10.12
C SER A 84 -8.83 -8.58 9.34
N GLU A 85 -9.86 -8.25 8.58
CA GLU A 85 -9.99 -6.96 7.90
C GLU A 85 -9.85 -5.78 8.87
N LYS A 86 -10.39 -5.92 10.09
CA LYS A 86 -10.26 -4.91 11.16
C LYS A 86 -8.81 -4.68 11.55
N LYS A 87 -8.03 -5.76 11.70
CA LYS A 87 -6.60 -5.65 12.03
C LYS A 87 -5.81 -5.07 10.85
N ILE A 88 -6.10 -5.45 9.61
CA ILE A 88 -5.45 -4.86 8.42
C ILE A 88 -5.64 -3.34 8.41
N LYS A 89 -6.88 -2.85 8.58
CA LYS A 89 -7.16 -1.41 8.72
C LYS A 89 -6.43 -0.77 9.91
N GLY A 90 -6.31 -1.52 10.99
CA GLY A 90 -5.60 -1.14 12.21
C GLY A 90 -4.09 -0.98 12.08
N LEU A 91 -3.46 -1.39 10.97
CA LEU A 91 -2.00 -1.22 10.77
C LEU A 91 -1.57 0.25 10.66
N ARG A 92 -2.40 1.10 10.05
CA ARG A 92 -2.08 2.51 9.77
C ARG A 92 -1.59 3.31 10.98
N PRO A 93 -2.26 3.31 12.16
CA PRO A 93 -1.78 4.06 13.33
C PRO A 93 -0.47 3.53 13.92
N PHE A 94 -0.14 2.24 13.77
CA PHE A 94 1.12 1.67 14.29
C PHE A 94 2.33 1.96 13.39
N CYS A 95 2.08 2.29 12.13
CA CYS A 95 3.11 2.50 11.12
C CYS A 95 3.09 3.95 10.58
N PRO A 96 3.37 4.96 11.44
CA PRO A 96 3.48 6.35 11.01
C PRO A 96 4.65 6.54 10.03
N TYR A 97 4.69 7.70 9.37
CA TYR A 97 5.82 8.04 8.52
C TYR A 97 6.98 8.36 9.44
N HIS A 98 8.20 8.12 8.99
CA HIS A 98 9.35 8.60 9.74
C HIS A 98 9.26 10.12 9.82
N SER A 99 9.10 10.63 11.05
CA SER A 99 9.24 12.07 11.29
C SER A 99 10.68 12.46 10.97
N PRO A 100 10.92 13.57 10.26
CA PRO A 100 12.27 14.10 10.17
C PRO A 100 12.79 14.40 11.59
N PRO A 101 14.11 14.26 11.83
CA PRO A 101 14.68 14.62 13.12
C PRO A 101 14.38 16.11 13.41
N PRO A 102 14.09 16.47 14.67
CA PRO A 102 13.85 17.87 15.02
C PRO A 102 15.08 18.72 14.63
N PRO A 103 14.88 19.95 14.13
CA PRO A 103 15.99 20.82 13.78
C PRO A 103 16.87 21.05 15.01
N ARG A 104 18.20 20.85 14.87
CA ARG A 104 19.15 21.14 15.94
C ARG A 104 19.01 22.63 16.29
N ARG A 105 18.60 22.94 17.52
CA ARG A 105 18.69 24.31 18.06
C ARG A 105 20.15 24.71 18.00
N GLN A 106 20.50 25.62 17.09
CA GLN A 106 21.75 26.36 17.19
C GLN A 106 21.56 27.31 18.39
N SER A 107 22.14 26.95 19.53
CA SER A 107 22.28 27.85 20.67
C SER A 107 23.11 29.05 20.22
N ARG A 108 22.46 30.20 20.10
CA ARG A 108 23.11 31.49 19.87
C ARG A 108 23.63 32.03 21.20
#